data_AF-A0A7C7ZHK7-F1
#
_entry.id   AF-A0A7C7ZHK7-F1
#
_cell.length_a   1.000
_cell.length_b   1.000
_cell.length_c   1.000
_cell.angle_alpha   90.00
_cell.angle_beta   90.00
_cell.angle_gamma   90.00
#
_symmetry.space_group_name_H-M   'P 1'
#
loop_
_entity.id
_entity.type
_entity.pdbx_description
1 polymer ?
#
loop_
_entity_poly.entity_id
_entity_poly.type
_entity_poly.pdbx_seq_one_letter_code
_entity_poly.pdbx_strand_id
1 'polypeptide(L)'
;LARDRSVWILGGSFPEAIPDSSRVYHCSVLVSPSGDVVAQYRNLYLFDVDLGSDGGSFRESDAIAPGDPVVSAKTDFDILGMSIGYDLRYPEL
;
A
#
# COMPACT_ATOMS: atom_id res chain seq x y z
N LEU A 1 -14.13 7.32 -12.99
CA LEU A 1 -13.60 6.12 -13.67
C LEU A 1 -14.28 4.83 -13.21
N ALA A 2 -14.12 4.39 -11.95
CA ALA A 2 -14.72 3.14 -11.46
C ALA A 2 -16.24 3.09 -11.68
N ARG A 3 -16.96 4.12 -11.19
CA ARG A 3 -18.41 4.30 -11.40
C ARG A 3 -18.80 4.37 -12.88
N ASP A 4 -18.09 5.21 -13.65
CA ASP A 4 -18.45 5.46 -15.05
C ASP A 4 -18.30 4.22 -15.95
N ARG A 5 -17.46 3.26 -15.53
CA ARG A 5 -17.20 2.02 -16.26
C ARG A 5 -17.76 0.78 -15.57
N SER A 6 -18.38 0.93 -14.40
CA SER A 6 -18.86 -0.17 -13.56
C SER A 6 -17.80 -1.25 -13.32
N VAL A 7 -16.57 -0.83 -12.98
CA VAL A 7 -15.45 -1.75 -12.72
C VAL A 7 -14.85 -1.54 -11.33
N TRP A 8 -14.28 -2.62 -10.80
CA TRP A 8 -13.38 -2.57 -9.65
C TRP A 8 -12.05 -1.92 -10.07
N ILE A 9 -11.49 -1.05 -9.23
CA ILE A 9 -10.16 -0.46 -9.43
C ILE A 9 -9.32 -0.67 -8.18
N LEU A 10 -8.24 -1.43 -8.31
CA LEU A 10 -7.15 -1.44 -7.34
C LEU A 10 -6.16 -0.32 -7.72
N GLY A 11 -6.03 0.69 -6.87
CA GLY A 11 -5.36 1.94 -7.19
C GLY A 11 -3.82 1.89 -7.26
N GLY A 12 -3.20 0.71 -7.20
CA GLY A 12 -1.74 0.59 -7.04
C GLY A 12 -1.28 1.24 -5.73
N SER A 13 -0.10 1.84 -5.70
CA SER A 13 0.39 2.59 -4.53
C SER A 13 0.54 4.08 -4.85
N PHE A 14 0.24 4.94 -3.87
CA PHE A 14 0.43 6.39 -3.93
C PHE A 14 0.72 6.97 -2.53
N PRO A 15 1.36 8.16 -2.44
CA PRO A 15 1.63 8.79 -1.15
C PRO A 15 0.34 9.31 -0.50
N GLU A 16 0.08 8.90 0.73
CA GLU A 16 -0.98 9.43 1.58
C GLU A 16 -0.37 10.30 2.68
N ALA A 17 -0.82 11.55 2.75
CA ALA A 17 -0.32 12.51 3.72
C ALA A 17 -0.67 12.10 5.16
N ILE A 18 0.28 12.30 6.06
CA ILE A 18 0.10 12.12 7.50
C ILE A 18 0.11 13.52 8.13
N PRO A 19 -0.94 13.92 8.86
CA PRO A 19 -0.96 15.20 9.56
C PRO A 19 0.27 15.37 10.46
N ASP A 20 0.89 16.54 10.41
CA ASP A 20 2.03 16.94 11.24
C ASP A 20 3.27 16.02 11.15
N SER A 21 3.42 15.28 10.05
CA SER A 21 4.54 14.37 9.79
C SER A 21 5.30 14.76 8.52
N SER A 22 6.62 14.63 8.54
CA SER A 22 7.47 14.75 7.33
C SER A 22 7.40 13.51 6.44
N ARG A 23 6.87 12.40 6.95
CA ARG A 23 6.68 11.13 6.23
C ARG A 23 5.25 10.99 5.71
N VAL A 24 5.09 10.17 4.68
CA VAL A 24 3.79 9.78 4.10
C VAL A 24 3.58 8.27 4.22
N TYR A 25 2.37 7.76 4.06
CA TYR A 25 2.18 6.33 3.82
C TYR A 25 2.30 6.02 2.33
N HIS A 26 2.81 4.83 1.99
CA HIS A 26 2.50 4.23 0.69
C HIS A 26 1.15 3.52 0.81
N CYS A 27 0.12 4.10 0.21
CA CYS A 27 -1.26 3.67 0.33
C CYS A 27 -1.77 3.06 -0.98
N SER A 28 -2.56 1.99 -0.88
CA SER A 28 -3.41 1.45 -1.94
C SER A 28 -4.87 1.51 -1.53
N VAL A 29 -5.76 1.79 -2.47
CA VAL A 29 -7.21 1.73 -2.25
C VAL A 29 -7.87 0.79 -3.24
N LEU A 30 -8.89 0.08 -2.77
CA LEU A 30 -9.82 -0.64 -3.62
C LEU A 30 -11.10 0.18 -3.77
N VAL A 31 -11.42 0.55 -5.01
CA VAL A 31 -12.63 1.28 -5.37
C VAL A 31 -13.62 0.31 -6.02
N SER A 32 -14.86 0.29 -5.51
CA SER A 32 -15.94 -0.54 -6.02
C SER A 32 -16.50 -0.02 -7.36
N PRO A 33 -17.30 -0.82 -8.08
CA PRO A 33 -18.06 -0.38 -9.25
C PRO A 33 -19.04 0.77 -8.96
N SER A 34 -19.47 0.99 -7.71
CA SER A 34 -20.26 2.17 -7.31
C SER A 34 -19.42 3.44 -7.17
N GLY A 35 -18.09 3.32 -7.20
CA GLY A 35 -17.15 4.41 -7.00
C GLY A 35 -16.78 4.67 -5.56
N ASP A 36 -17.11 3.76 -4.64
CA ASP A 36 -16.81 3.90 -3.21
C ASP A 36 -15.46 3.26 -2.89
N VAL A 37 -14.67 3.88 -2.02
CA VAL A 37 -13.47 3.25 -1.46
C VAL A 37 -13.92 2.24 -0.41
N VAL A 38 -13.71 0.95 -0.68
CA VAL A 38 -14.18 -0.13 0.20
C VAL A 38 -13.06 -0.79 1.00
N ALA A 39 -11.81 -0.52 0.64
CA ALA A 39 -10.64 -0.91 1.41
C ALA A 39 -9.47 0.05 1.16
N GLN A 40 -8.64 0.21 2.18
CA GLN A 40 -7.43 1.01 2.16
C GLN A 40 -6.33 0.22 2.85
N TYR A 41 -5.22 -0.02 2.15
CA TYR A 41 -4.05 -0.69 2.66
C TYR A 41 -2.86 0.28 2.67
N ARG A 42 -2.02 0.21 3.70
CA ARG A 42 -0.78 1.00 3.82
C ARG A 42 0.39 0.02 3.94
N ASN A 43 1.44 0.25 3.15
CA ASN A 43 2.60 -0.65 3.05
C ASN A 43 3.17 -0.99 4.43
N LEU A 44 3.25 -2.27 4.76
CA LEU A 44 3.68 -2.74 6.08
C LEU A 44 5.20 -2.83 6.15
N TYR A 45 5.80 -3.46 5.14
CA TYR A 45 7.23 -3.71 5.10
C TYR A 45 7.95 -2.69 4.22
N LEU A 46 8.77 -1.86 4.86
CA LEU A 46 9.55 -0.82 4.18
C LEU A 46 10.93 -1.34 3.76
N PHE A 47 11.40 -0.89 2.61
CA PHE A 47 12.69 -1.28 2.07
C PHE A 47 13.84 -0.46 2.65
N ASP A 48 14.52 -1.03 3.63
CA ASP A 48 15.71 -0.47 4.25
C ASP A 48 16.90 -1.43 4.10
N VAL A 49 18.02 -0.96 3.55
CA VAL A 49 19.21 -1.79 3.29
C VAL A 49 20.51 -1.02 3.48
N ASP A 50 21.52 -1.70 4.03
CA ASP A 50 22.92 -1.25 4.06
C ASP A 50 23.75 -2.14 3.13
N LEU A 51 24.44 -1.54 2.15
CA LEU A 51 25.24 -2.23 1.15
C LEU A 51 26.75 -2.24 1.49
N GLY A 52 27.10 -1.90 2.73
CA GLY A 52 28.49 -1.89 3.21
C GLY A 52 29.31 -0.68 2.76
N SER A 53 30.62 -0.75 2.97
CA SER A 53 31.55 0.40 2.90
C SER A 53 31.55 1.13 1.56
N ASP A 54 31.26 0.42 0.46
CA ASP A 54 31.37 0.97 -0.90
C ASP A 54 29.99 1.11 -1.59
N GLY A 55 28.92 0.59 -0.98
CA GLY A 55 27.58 0.53 -1.56
C GLY A 55 26.58 1.53 -0.98
N GLY A 56 26.90 2.16 0.16
CA GLY A 56 26.01 3.11 0.84
C GLY A 56 24.81 2.44 1.52
N SER A 57 23.82 3.25 1.89
CA SER A 57 22.57 2.81 2.51
C SER A 57 21.36 3.42 1.79
N PHE A 58 20.27 2.68 1.73
CA PHE A 58 18.98 3.19 1.27
C PHE A 58 17.93 2.92 2.34
N ARG A 59 17.14 3.94 2.67
CA ARG A 59 16.10 3.89 3.70
C ARG A 59 14.81 4.46 3.13
N GLU A 60 13.89 3.58 2.73
CA GLU A 60 12.52 4.00 2.41
C GLU A 60 11.84 4.61 3.64
N SER A 61 12.21 4.11 4.83
CA SER A 61 11.65 4.55 6.10
C SER A 61 11.91 6.03 6.43
N ASP A 62 12.91 6.67 5.82
CA ASP A 62 13.16 8.11 6.01
C ASP A 62 12.01 8.98 5.48
N ALA A 63 11.32 8.52 4.42
CA ALA A 63 10.24 9.25 3.77
C ALA A 63 8.86 8.60 3.96
N ILE A 64 8.82 7.27 4.15
CA ILE A 64 7.57 6.50 4.22
C ILE A 64 7.38 5.97 5.63
N ALA A 65 6.18 6.14 6.19
CA ALA A 65 5.76 5.51 7.44
C ALA A 65 5.22 4.09 7.20
N PRO A 66 5.50 3.13 8.11
CA PRO A 66 4.91 1.80 8.01
C PRO A 66 3.40 1.90 8.30
N GLY A 67 2.62 1.12 7.56
CA GLY A 67 1.18 0.97 7.76
C GLY A 67 0.82 0.01 8.90
N ASP A 68 -0.49 -0.23 9.07
CA ASP A 68 -1.10 -1.24 9.96
C ASP A 68 -2.61 -1.34 9.65
N PRO A 69 -3.31 -2.48 9.86
CA PRO A 69 -2.92 -3.90 9.73
C PRO A 69 -3.13 -4.43 8.29
N VAL A 70 -2.93 -5.74 8.06
CA VAL A 70 -3.29 -6.43 6.80
C VAL A 70 -4.76 -6.19 6.46
N VAL A 71 -5.03 -5.88 5.18
CA VAL A 71 -6.37 -5.57 4.71
C VAL A 71 -6.80 -6.55 3.62
N SER A 72 -8.01 -7.06 3.76
CA SER A 72 -8.73 -7.75 2.70
C SER A 72 -10.12 -7.16 2.53
N ALA A 73 -10.67 -7.28 1.33
CA ALA A 73 -11.98 -6.77 0.99
C ALA A 73 -12.81 -7.85 0.31
N LYS A 74 -14.09 -7.96 0.67
CA LYS A 74 -15.03 -8.80 -0.06
C LYS A 74 -15.43 -8.08 -1.36
N THR A 75 -15.27 -8.76 -2.49
CA THR A 75 -15.78 -8.34 -3.80
C THR A 75 -16.93 -9.27 -4.23
N ASP A 76 -17.48 -9.01 -5.40
CA ASP A 76 -18.53 -9.86 -5.98
C ASP A 76 -17.99 -11.20 -6.52
N PHE A 77 -16.66 -11.34 -6.60
CA PHE A 77 -16.00 -12.54 -7.15
C PHE A 77 -15.21 -13.32 -6.10
N ASP A 78 -14.58 -12.68 -5.10
CA ASP A 78 -13.90 -13.35 -4.00
C ASP A 78 -13.51 -12.37 -2.86
N ILE A 79 -12.71 -12.82 -1.90
CA ILE A 79 -11.96 -11.97 -0.97
C ILE A 79 -10.64 -11.57 -1.63
N LEU A 80 -10.41 -10.27 -1.78
CA LEU A 80 -9.17 -9.72 -2.30
C LEU A 80 -8.26 -9.28 -1.14
N GLY A 81 -7.13 -9.96 -0.96
CA GLY A 81 -6.04 -9.50 -0.10
C GLY A 81 -5.22 -8.39 -0.78
N MET A 82 -4.72 -7.43 0.01
CA MET A 82 -3.96 -6.29 -0.49
C MET A 82 -2.52 -6.31 0.04
N SER A 83 -1.57 -6.02 -0.84
CA SER A 83 -0.14 -5.89 -0.53
C SER A 83 0.52 -4.89 -1.47
N ILE A 84 1.68 -4.36 -1.09
CA ILE A 84 2.47 -3.41 -1.88
C ILE A 84 3.92 -3.88 -1.95
N GLY A 85 4.45 -4.01 -3.16
CA GLY A 85 5.88 -4.11 -3.43
C GLY A 85 6.66 -5.09 -2.54
N TYR A 86 7.38 -4.54 -1.55
CA TYR A 86 8.30 -5.28 -0.69
C TYR A 86 7.61 -6.27 0.27
N ASP A 87 6.32 -6.09 0.53
CA ASP A 87 5.51 -7.00 1.34
C ASP A 87 5.58 -8.46 0.86
N LEU A 88 5.73 -8.70 -0.45
CA LEU A 88 5.80 -10.05 -1.03
C LEU A 88 7.02 -10.87 -0.58
N ARG A 89 7.99 -10.24 0.11
CA ARG A 89 9.12 -10.96 0.70
C ARG A 89 8.82 -11.59 2.06
N TYR A 90 7.66 -11.29 2.64
CA TYR A 90 7.26 -11.69 3.98
C TYR A 90 6.08 -12.67 3.89
N PRO A 91 6.32 -13.98 4.03
CA PRO A 91 5.30 -15.01 3.84
C PRO A 91 4.22 -15.03 4.93
N GLU A 92 4.43 -14.33 6.04
CA GLU A 92 3.46 -14.19 7.13
C GLU A 92 2.36 -13.16 6.86
N LEU A 93 2.47 -12.38 5.78
CA LEU A 93 1.43 -11.48 5.29
C LEU A 93 0.15 -12.25 4.90
#